data_AF-A0A3D5R468-F1
#
_entry.id   AF-A0A3D5R468-F1
#
_cell.length_a   1.000
_cell.length_b   1.000
_cell.length_c   1.000
_cell.angle_alpha   90.00
_cell.angle_beta   90.00
_cell.angle_gamma   90.00
#
_symmetry.space_group_name_H-M   'P 1'
#
loop_
_entity.id
_entity.type
_entity.pdbx_description
1 polymer ?
#
loop_
_entity_poly.entity_id
_entity_poly.type
_entity_poly.pdbx_seq_one_letter_code
_entity_poly.pdbx_strand_id
1 'polypeptide(L)' 'MSGAFIASLPEKIQGRNLILVDDVYTTGATIDECAKTLVQAGAKRVAAVTLARVL' A
#
# COMPACT_ATOMS: atom_id res chain seq x y z
N MET A 1 -4.23 2.85 10.29
CA MET A 1 -5.64 3.28 10.30
C MET A 1 -6.48 2.03 10.08
N SER A 2 -6.65 1.19 11.11
CA SER A 2 -7.10 -0.20 10.91
C SER A 2 -8.48 -0.24 10.23
N GLY A 3 -8.57 -0.91 9.08
CA GLY A 3 -9.81 -1.10 8.35
C GLY A 3 -10.25 0.10 7.48
N ALA A 4 -9.40 1.11 7.30
CA ALA A 4 -9.72 2.26 6.45
C ALA A 4 -9.64 1.96 4.93
N PHE A 5 -8.97 0.88 4.52
CA PHE A 5 -8.70 0.56 3.12
C PHE A 5 -9.24 -0.82 2.74
N ILE A 6 -9.77 -0.92 1.51
CA ILE A 6 -10.31 -2.17 0.93
C ILE A 6 -9.70 -2.37 -0.45
N ALA A 7 -9.23 -3.59 -0.72
CA ALA A 7 -8.86 -4.04 -2.05
C ALA A 7 -10.11 -4.51 -2.81
N SER A 8 -10.71 -3.62 -3.60
CA SER A 8 -12.00 -3.87 -4.27
C SER A 8 -11.94 -4.88 -5.44
N LEU A 9 -10.74 -5.16 -5.97
CA LEU A 9 -10.52 -6.05 -7.11
C LEU A 9 -9.34 -7.00 -6.84
N PRO A 10 -9.47 -7.95 -5.88
CA PRO A 10 -8.39 -8.84 -5.46
C PRO A 10 -7.82 -9.67 -6.62
N GLU A 11 -8.62 -10.01 -7.62
CA GLU A 11 -8.18 -10.73 -8.81
C GLU A 11 -7.17 -9.95 -9.66
N LYS A 12 -7.17 -8.61 -9.56
CA LYS A 12 -6.15 -7.76 -10.21
C LYS A 12 -4.89 -7.61 -9.38
N ILE A 13 -4.89 -8.04 -8.12
CA ILE A 13 -3.78 -7.91 -7.17
C ILE A 13 -3.02 -9.23 -7.02
N GLN A 14 -3.73 -10.36 -7.01
CA GLN A 14 -3.19 -11.69 -6.75
C GLN A 14 -1.90 -11.98 -7.55
N GLY A 15 -0.82 -12.31 -6.84
CA GLY A 15 0.46 -12.70 -7.41
C GLY A 15 1.29 -11.57 -8.04
N ARG A 16 0.83 -10.32 -7.98
CA ARG A 16 1.51 -9.17 -8.63
C ARG A 16 2.47 -8.46 -7.70
N ASN A 17 3.49 -7.84 -8.30
CA ASN A 17 4.32 -6.84 -7.63
C ASN A 17 3.68 -5.46 -7.83
N LEU A 18 3.43 -4.74 -6.75
CA LEU A 18 2.73 -3.44 -6.76
C LEU A 18 3.64 -2.34 -6.19
N ILE A 19 3.46 -1.13 -6.71
CA ILE A 19 4.10 0.08 -6.20
C ILE A 19 2.97 1.03 -5.76
N LEU A 20 2.98 1.41 -4.49
CA LEU A 20 2.20 2.51 -3.95
C LEU A 20 2.91 3.82 -4.27
N VAL A 21 2.16 4.80 -4.76
CA VAL A 21 2.67 6.14 -5.05
C VAL A 21 1.89 7.12 -4.20
N ASP A 22 2.62 7.94 -3.45
CA ASP A 22 2.07 9.02 -2.63
C ASP A 22 2.95 10.26 -2.74
N ASP A 23 2.47 11.42 -2.28
CA ASP A 23 3.27 12.65 -2.31
C ASP A 23 4.27 12.72 -1.16
N VAL A 24 3.83 12.51 0.08
CA VAL A 24 4.63 12.72 1.30
C VAL A 24 4.50 11.56 2.28
N TYR A 25 5.64 10.97 2.64
CA TYR A 25 5.74 10.02 3.74
C TYR A 25 5.88 10.76 5.08
N THR A 26 4.86 10.71 5.91
CA THR A 26 4.90 11.26 7.29
C THR A 26 5.23 10.17 8.31
N THR A 27 4.25 9.73 9.09
CA THR A 27 4.39 8.60 10.03
C THR A 27 4.41 7.24 9.32
N GLY A 28 3.97 7.20 8.06
CA GLY A 28 3.80 5.97 7.27
C GLY A 28 2.43 5.31 7.42
N ALA A 29 1.56 5.79 8.31
CA ALA A 29 0.30 5.11 8.65
C ALA A 29 -0.62 4.82 7.45
N THR A 30 -0.64 5.70 6.44
CA THR A 30 -1.40 5.50 5.19
C THR A 30 -0.78 4.42 4.33
N ILE A 31 0.53 4.51 4.07
CA ILE A 31 1.28 3.56 3.24
C ILE A 31 1.28 2.17 3.87
N ASP A 32 1.47 2.06 5.17
CA ASP A 32 1.50 0.80 5.89
C ASP A 32 0.15 0.08 5.84
N GLU A 33 -0.96 0.81 6.04
CA GLU A 33 -2.29 0.22 5.97
C GLU A 33 -2.64 -0.20 4.53
N CYS A 34 -2.33 0.63 3.53
CA CYS A 34 -2.50 0.28 2.12
C CYS A 34 -1.68 -0.97 1.75
N ALA A 35 -0.42 -1.03 2.15
CA ALA A 35 0.45 -2.16 1.86
C ALA A 35 -0.06 -3.43 2.52
N LYS A 36 -0.50 -3.36 3.77
CA LYS A 36 -1.13 -4.47 4.50
C LYS A 36 -2.39 -4.96 3.77
N THR A 37 -3.29 -4.07 3.37
CA THR A 37 -4.51 -4.43 2.63
C THR A 37 -4.18 -5.11 1.30
N LEU A 38 -3.17 -4.63 0.55
CA LEU A 38 -2.75 -5.23 -0.71
C LEU A 38 -2.09 -6.61 -0.52
N VAL A 39 -1.26 -6.79 0.51
CA VAL A 39 -0.65 -8.08 0.84
C VAL A 39 -1.73 -9.09 1.26
N GLN A 40 -2.70 -8.66 2.08
CA GLN A 40 -3.84 -9.50 2.46
C GLN A 40 -4.71 -9.89 1.25
N ALA A 41 -4.78 -9.02 0.23
CA ALA A 41 -5.43 -9.30 -1.04
C ALA A 41 -4.58 -10.14 -2.03
N GLY A 42 -3.41 -10.64 -1.60
CA GLY A 42 -2.60 -11.59 -2.36
C GLY A 42 -1.48 -10.99 -3.21
N ALA A 43 -1.08 -9.73 -2.97
CA ALA A 43 0.08 -9.15 -3.64
C ALA A 43 1.35 -9.97 -3.33
N LYS A 44 2.18 -10.23 -4.34
CA LYS A 44 3.47 -10.92 -4.19
C LYS A 44 4.52 -10.03 -3.52
N ARG A 45 4.49 -8.74 -3.82
CA ARG A 45 5.36 -7.72 -3.23
C ARG A 45 4.67 -6.37 -3.31
N VAL A 46 4.84 -5.56 -2.27
CA VAL A 46 4.42 -4.15 -2.27
C VAL A 46 5.65 -3.31 -1.94
N ALA A 47 5.90 -2.28 -2.74
CA ALA A 47 6.86 -1.22 -2.45
C ALA A 47 6.12 0.12 -2.43
N ALA A 48 6.71 1.15 -1.83
CA ALA A 48 6.18 2.50 -1.83
C ALA A 48 7.22 3.50 -2.33
N VAL A 49 6.76 4.50 -3.08
CA VAL A 49 7.56 5.63 -3.54
C VAL A 49 6.82 6.91 -3.16
N THR A 50 7.53 7.83 -2.51
CA THR A 50 7.02 9.16 -2.19
C THR A 50 7.97 10.23 -2.71
N LEU A 51 7.44 11.42 -2.99
CA LEU A 51 8.26 12.56 -3.42
C LEU A 51 9.04 13.17 -2.25
N ALA A 52 8.46 13.17 -1.05
CA ALA A 52 9.10 13.68 0.15
C ALA A 52 8.90 12.74 1.35
N ARG A 53 9.72 12.96 2.38
CA ARG A 53 9.59 12.34 3.70
C ARG A 53 9.78 13.40 4.79
N VAL A 54 8.94 13.36 5.81
CA VAL A 54 9.10 14.17 7.03
C VAL A 54 10.14 13.49 7.93
N LEU A 55 11.09 14.28 8.44
CA LEU A 55 12.14 13.84 9.36
C LEU A 55 11.63 13.82 10.80
#